data_AF-A0A6S6RWD5-F1
#
_entry.id   AF-A0A6S6RWD5-F1
#
_cell.length_a   1.000
_cell.length_b   1.000
_cell.length_c   1.000
_cell.angle_alpha   90.00
_cell.angle_beta   90.00
_cell.angle_gamma   90.00
#
_symmetry.space_group_name_H-M   'P 1'
#
loop_
_entity.id
_entity.type
_entity.pdbx_description
1 polymer ?
#
loop_
_entity_poly.entity_id
_entity_poly.type
_entity_poly.pdbx_seq_one_letter_code
_entity_poly.pdbx_strand_id
1 'polypeptide(L)' 'MMPGMTEIVIILAIVILLFGGKKIPELAKGLGRGIKDFKKALKDDTKEEDTTTKTQKEKVETKDS' A
#
# COMPACT_ATOMS: atom_id res chain seq x y z
N MET A 1 -0.90 2.37 34.91
CA MET A 1 -1.45 3.46 34.07
C MET A 1 -1.03 3.14 32.65
N MET A 2 -1.99 2.87 31.75
CA MET A 2 -1.68 2.80 30.32
C MET A 2 -1.42 4.24 29.85
N PRO A 3 -0.44 4.47 28.97
CA PRO A 3 -0.24 5.80 28.41
C PRO A 3 -1.53 6.23 27.73
N GLY A 4 -2.02 7.40 28.13
CA GLY A 4 -3.21 7.99 27.55
C GLY A 4 -2.95 8.40 26.10
N MET A 5 -4.03 8.65 25.36
CA MET A 5 -3.95 9.18 23.99
C MET A 5 -3.03 10.41 23.89
N THR A 6 -2.98 11.23 24.94
CA THR A 6 -2.12 12.43 25.02
C THR A 6 -0.63 12.10 24.98
N GLU A 7 -0.18 11.06 25.69
CA GLU A 7 1.25 10.66 25.70
C GLU A 7 1.66 10.09 24.34
N ILE A 8 0.79 9.30 23.71
CA ILE A 8 1.04 8.77 22.35
C ILE A 8 1.19 9.91 21.34
N VAL A 9 0.34 10.95 21.42
CA VAL A 9 0.42 12.12 20.53
C VAL A 9 1.72 12.90 20.74
N ILE A 10 2.16 13.07 21.99
CA ILE A 10 3.44 13.75 22.29
C ILE A 10 4.63 12.97 21.72
N ILE A 11 4.64 11.64 21.88
CA ILE A 11 5.70 10.80 21.33
C ILE A 11 5.72 10.90 19.80
N LEU A 12 4.55 10.81 19.15
CA LEU A 12 4.43 10.99 17.70
C LEU A 12 4.94 12.36 17.24
N ALA A 13 4.62 13.43 17.97
CA ALA A 13 5.09 14.77 17.67
C ALA A 13 6.63 14.86 17.74
N ILE A 14 7.26 14.25 18.74
CA ILE A 14 8.73 14.21 18.86
C ILE A 14 9.34 13.42 17.69
N VAL A 15 8.79 12.26 17.35
CA VAL A 15 9.27 11.46 16.21
C VAL A 15 9.15 12.25 14.91
N ILE A 16 8.05 12.96 14.69
CA ILE A 16 7.86 13.82 13.52
C ILE A 16 8.83 15.02 13.54
N LEU A 17 9.22 15.54 14.70
CA LEU A 17 10.19 16.63 14.80
C LEU A 17 11.61 16.16 14.46
N LEU A 18 12.01 14.98 14.93
CA LEU A 18 13.33 14.40 14.70
C LEU A 18 13.52 13.94 13.25
N PHE A 19 12.53 13.23 12.71
CA PHE A 19 12.61 12.68 11.35
C PHE A 19 12.02 13.63 10.29
N GLY A 20 11.21 14.61 10.69
CA GLY A 20 10.47 15.48 9.79
C GLY A 20 9.20 14.82 9.24
N GLY A 21 8.11 15.58 9.15
CA GLY A 21 6.82 15.07 8.64
C GLY A 21 6.84 14.54 7.20
N LYS A 22 7.90 14.81 6.44
CA LYS A 22 8.08 14.30 5.07
C LYS A 22 8.72 12.89 5.01
N LYS A 23 9.54 12.50 6.00
CA LYS A 23 10.23 11.19 5.99
C LYS A 23 9.27 10.03 6.25
N ILE A 24 8.29 10.19 7.14
CA ILE A 24 7.28 9.15 7.43
C ILE A 24 6.50 8.71 6.17
N PRO A 25 5.89 9.61 5.37
CA PRO A 25 5.17 9.21 4.16
C PRO A 25 6.10 8.70 3.05
N GLU A 26 7.35 9.17 2.99
CA GLU A 26 8.36 8.68 2.05
C GLU A 26 8.74 7.21 2.36
N LEU A 27 9.02 6.91 3.64
CA LEU A 27 9.29 5.55 4.11
C LEU A 27 8.07 4.63 3.93
N ALA A 28 6.87 5.11 4.27
CA ALA A 28 5.63 4.34 4.09
C ALA A 28 5.37 4.03 2.60
N LYS A 29 5.64 4.97 1.69
CA LYS A 29 5.53 4.73 0.24
C LYS A 29 6.55 3.69 -0.24
N GLY A 30 7.80 3.75 0.24
CA GLY A 30 8.83 2.78 -0.09
C GLY A 30 8.49 1.37 0.43
N LEU A 31 8.15 1.27 1.71
CA LEU A 31 7.72 0.03 2.35
C LEU A 31 6.46 -0.54 1.68
N GLY A 32 5.47 0.29 1.37
CA GLY A 32 4.23 -0.14 0.73
C GLY A 32 4.44 -0.69 -0.67
N ARG A 33 5.36 -0.11 -1.45
CA ARG A 33 5.77 -0.67 -2.75
C ARG A 33 6.49 -2.01 -2.57
N GLY A 34 7.46 -2.08 -1.66
CA GLY A 34 8.19 -3.31 -1.37
C GLY A 34 7.27 -4.46 -0.92
N ILE A 35 6.33 -4.20 -0.01
CA ILE A 35 5.33 -5.19 0.43
C ILE A 35 4.41 -5.59 -0.73
N LYS A 36 3.99 -4.64 -1.57
CA LYS A 36 3.13 -4.93 -2.73
C LYS A 36 3.84 -5.81 -3.75
N ASP A 37 5.10 -5.50 -4.07
CA ASP A 37 5.90 -6.25 -5.03
C ASP A 37 6.25 -7.65 -4.47
N PHE A 38 6.59 -7.73 -3.17
CA PHE A 38 6.80 -9.00 -2.47
C PHE A 38 5.53 -9.87 -2.50
N LYS A 39 4.37 -9.29 -2.19
CA LYS A 39 3.09 -10.01 -2.24
C LYS A 39 2.68 -10.41 -3.66
N LYS A 40 3.12 -9.66 -4.68
CA LYS A 40 2.90 -10.00 -6.08
C LYS A 40 3.78 -11.18 -6.49
N ALA A 41 5.07 -11.16 -6.16
CA ALA A 41 6.00 -12.26 -6.42
C ALA A 41 5.51 -13.57 -5.77
N LEU A 42 5.14 -13.53 -4.47
CA LEU A 42 4.58 -14.69 -3.78
C LEU A 42 3.28 -15.20 -4.42
N LYS A 43 2.45 -14.30 -4.99
CA LYS A 43 1.21 -14.68 -5.68
C LYS A 43 1.47 -15.23 -7.07
N ASP A 44 2.43 -14.69 -7.81
CA ASP A 44 2.81 -15.18 -9.14
C ASP A 44 3.44 -16.58 -9.02
N ASP A 45 4.31 -16.81 -8.02
CA ASP A 45 4.84 -18.16 -7.70
C ASP A 45 3.74 -19.16 -7.32
N THR A 46 2.63 -18.70 -6.74
CA THR A 46 1.46 -19.55 -6.42
C THR A 46 0.44 -19.62 -7.57
N LYS A 47 0.56 -18.77 -8.59
CA LYS A 47 -0.38 -18.65 -9.73
C LYS A 47 0.14 -19.25 -11.02
N GLU A 48 1.38 -19.75 -11.07
CA GLU A 48 1.83 -20.55 -12.21
C GLU A 48 1.04 -21.87 -12.37
N GLU A 49 0.21 -22.26 -11.38
CA GLU A 49 -0.80 -23.33 -11.56
C GLU A 49 -2.18 -22.85 -12.06
N ASP A 50 -2.46 -21.53 -12.11
CA ASP A 50 -3.79 -21.02 -12.46
C ASP A 50 -3.75 -19.78 -13.37
N THR A 51 -3.60 -20.09 -14.66
CA THR A 51 -4.26 -19.48 -15.82
C THR A 51 -4.20 -17.95 -16.00
N THR A 52 -3.50 -17.57 -17.08
CA THR A 52 -3.92 -16.61 -18.11
C THR A 52 -5.39 -16.20 -17.99
N THR A 53 -5.69 -14.98 -17.54
CA THR A 53 -6.83 -14.13 -18.00
C THR A 53 -6.79 -12.81 -17.24
N LYS A 54 -6.53 -11.71 -17.97
CA LYS A 54 -7.22 -10.39 -17.88
C LYS A 54 -6.55 -9.39 -18.82
N THR A 55 -6.66 -9.69 -20.11
CA THR A 55 -6.54 -8.70 -21.18
C THR A 55 -7.91 -8.06 -21.37
N GLN A 56 -7.97 -6.72 -21.22
CA GLN A 56 -8.91 -5.78 -21.85
C GLN A 56 -10.43 -5.96 -21.58
N LYS A 57 -10.99 -5.03 -20.79
CA LYS A 57 -12.38 -4.56 -20.93
C LYS A 57 -12.42 -3.04 -20.76
N GLU A 58 -12.25 -2.31 -21.86
CA GLU A 58 -12.95 -1.03 -22.08
C GLU A 58 -12.88 -0.66 -23.57
N LYS A 59 -13.81 -1.21 -24.37
CA LYS A 59 -14.37 -0.53 -25.54
C LYS A 59 -15.63 -1.27 -26.00
N VAL A 60 -16.62 -0.49 -26.43
CA VAL A 60 -17.83 -0.85 -27.18
C VAL A 60 -19.06 -1.19 -26.32
N GLU A 61 -19.87 -0.16 -26.04
CA GLU A 61 -21.30 -0.27 -26.28
C GLU A 61 -21.83 1.09 -26.76
N THR A 62 -21.88 1.24 -28.08
CA THR A 62 -22.78 2.17 -28.76
C THR A 62 -23.78 1.32 -29.52
N LYS A 63 -25.07 1.69 -29.37
CA LYS A 63 -26.15 1.56 -30.37
C LYS A 63 -26.75 0.16 -30.53
N ASP A 64 -27.95 -0.01 -29.96
CA ASP A 64 -29.22 -0.38 -30.63
C ASP A 64 -30.16 -0.99 -29.59
N SER A 65 -31.15 -0.20 -29.15
CA SER A 65 -32.53 -0.66 -29.00
C SER A 65 -33.48 0.52 -28.90
#